data_AF-E3EDD7-F1
#
_entry.id   AF-E3EDD7-F1
#
_cell.length_a   1.000
_cell.length_b   1.000
_cell.length_c   1.000
_cell.angle_alpha   90.00
_cell.angle_beta   90.00
_cell.angle_gamma   90.00
#
_symmetry.space_group_name_H-M   'P 1'
#
loop_
_entity.id
_entity.type
_entity.pdbx_description
1 polymer ?
#
loop_
_entity_poly.entity_id
_entity_poly.type
_entity_poly.pdbx_seq_one_letter_code
_entity_poly.pdbx_strand_id
1 'polypeptide(L)'
;MKRRTLLLSIITLFLLSPRVWAAGDDFTSHIRSYDSGSLIQSDGSLWLWGYNQSVPTRIEGKPNVVKTFSNIINEGDLVFTLQDHSAWYVPRNNISESVKFVPLEGLQNLATVSSLGDHMLALSNEGNVFSADQLGDKNIFSRFRTLSGIDEVAHIDSYYEERPDYEERWIFLRKDGSVWKNTKALQGFEPISSLKDITAIAKNIALKKDGTVWTWPKEFDKNVAPSETLSVSQIHALSGIKTIKANRYSNLAIDQQGRLWFWGATVTGALDNTTYHNANTPILLTGVKDVKDAFFVERSILALTTSGNVYVASLDGEKLSSNVSFTLLAKNIQSIKAGPRHIIMQKTNGDLWGWGVNKHAQLGIGDYEFLYSTPVPVQKPILVRLNGTPVPLSNGVITRNGQAFIPLRSVFDKLGAEVTYDYNSKIAKMNQSKAGDHPVSLEINFKTSQTKVNGKSVELTNPPFMVNGIGYLPLRLISETLGAKVDWIQKEDTIVITTK
;
A
#
# COMPACT_ATOMS: atom_id res chain seq x y z
N MET A 1 9.25 83.73 25.71
CA MET A 1 9.64 82.39 25.20
C MET A 1 8.53 81.94 24.24
N LYS A 2 8.71 81.87 22.90
CA LYS A 2 9.35 80.76 22.14
C LYS A 2 8.77 79.39 22.59
N ARG A 3 8.13 78.52 21.80
CA ARG A 3 8.10 78.18 20.35
C ARG A 3 6.79 77.42 20.07
N ARG A 4 5.95 77.82 19.11
CA ARG A 4 5.76 77.21 17.76
C ARG A 4 6.00 75.69 17.67
N THR A 5 4.88 74.98 17.55
CA THR A 5 4.70 73.57 17.19
C THR A 5 5.32 73.27 15.82
N LEU A 6 6.20 72.28 15.74
CA LEU A 6 6.76 71.76 14.49
C LEU A 6 6.15 70.38 14.23
N LEU A 7 5.43 70.22 13.11
CA LEU A 7 5.11 68.92 12.53
C LEU A 7 6.41 68.29 12.00
N LEU A 8 6.69 67.05 12.38
CA LEU A 8 7.73 66.24 11.76
C LEU A 8 7.07 65.20 10.85
N SER A 9 7.21 65.41 9.54
CA SER A 9 6.79 64.48 8.50
C SER A 9 7.78 63.33 8.40
N ILE A 10 7.35 62.10 8.68
CA ILE A 10 8.14 60.89 8.43
C ILE A 10 7.86 60.43 7.00
N ILE A 11 8.84 60.63 6.12
CA ILE A 11 8.86 60.09 4.76
C ILE A 11 9.24 58.60 4.86
N THR A 12 8.30 57.70 4.58
CA THR A 12 8.56 56.27 4.43
C THR A 12 8.93 55.98 2.98
N LEU A 13 10.20 55.63 2.77
CA LEU A 13 10.75 55.24 1.47
C LEU A 13 10.22 53.83 1.11
N PHE A 14 9.32 53.73 0.14
CA PHE A 14 8.94 52.44 -0.46
C PHE A 14 10.08 51.95 -1.36
N LEU A 15 10.89 51.01 -0.87
CA LEU A 15 11.72 50.19 -1.74
C LEU A 15 10.85 49.04 -2.26
N LEU A 16 10.34 49.20 -3.48
CA LEU A 16 9.73 48.13 -4.27
C LEU A 16 10.80 47.09 -4.60
N SER A 17 10.86 46.00 -3.83
CA SER A 17 11.52 44.78 -4.29
C SER A 17 10.61 44.15 -5.35
N PRO A 18 11.11 43.78 -6.55
CA PRO A 18 10.31 43.00 -7.47
C PRO A 18 10.03 41.65 -6.80
N ARG A 19 8.75 41.37 -6.51
CA ARG A 19 8.29 40.01 -6.25
C ARG A 19 8.57 39.22 -7.50
N VAL A 20 9.67 38.47 -7.50
CA VAL A 20 9.77 37.28 -8.35
C VAL A 20 8.62 36.39 -7.89
N TRP A 21 7.57 36.32 -8.69
CA TRP A 21 6.67 35.17 -8.66
C TRP A 21 7.57 33.95 -8.87
N ALA A 22 7.86 33.24 -7.79
CA ALA A 22 8.19 31.83 -7.91
C ALA A 22 6.98 31.24 -8.64
N ALA A 23 7.19 30.83 -9.89
CA ALA A 23 6.24 29.99 -10.59
C ALA A 23 5.89 28.86 -9.62
N GLY A 24 4.62 28.76 -9.24
CA GLY A 24 4.16 27.58 -8.54
C GLY A 24 4.51 26.41 -9.43
N ASP A 25 5.40 25.55 -8.95
CA ASP A 25 5.57 24.22 -9.54
C ASP A 25 4.17 23.61 -9.55
N ASP A 26 3.60 23.50 -10.74
CA ASP A 26 2.30 22.88 -10.97
C ASP A 26 2.52 21.38 -10.78
N PHE A 27 2.61 20.95 -9.51
CA PHE A 27 2.76 19.57 -9.11
C PHE A 27 1.45 18.83 -9.34
N THR A 28 1.10 18.58 -10.60
CA THR A 28 0.04 17.62 -10.91
C THR A 28 0.61 16.23 -10.68
N SER A 29 0.40 15.67 -9.49
CA SER A 29 0.69 14.27 -9.25
C SER A 29 -0.01 13.41 -10.31
N HIS A 30 0.75 12.58 -11.03
CA HIS A 30 0.19 11.63 -11.98
C HIS A 30 -0.46 10.43 -11.30
N ILE A 31 -0.49 10.38 -9.95
CA ILE A 31 -1.07 9.28 -9.18
C ILE A 31 -2.56 9.59 -8.97
N ARG A 32 -3.42 8.82 -9.64
CA ARG A 32 -4.87 8.89 -9.45
C ARG A 32 -5.28 8.27 -8.12
N SER A 33 -4.71 7.11 -7.81
CA SER A 33 -4.95 6.40 -6.55
C SER A 33 -3.79 5.47 -6.24
N TYR A 34 -3.66 5.11 -4.97
CA TYR A 34 -2.63 4.19 -4.51
C TYR A 34 -3.16 3.30 -3.38
N ASP A 35 -2.45 2.20 -3.16
CA ASP A 35 -2.65 1.24 -2.09
C ASP A 35 -1.29 0.89 -1.45
N SER A 36 -1.26 -0.05 -0.49
CA SER A 36 -0.03 -0.41 0.22
C SER A 36 1.07 -1.05 -0.66
N GLY A 37 0.76 -1.46 -1.89
CA GLY A 37 1.69 -2.14 -2.80
C GLY A 37 1.41 -1.91 -4.29
N SER A 38 0.56 -0.94 -4.60
CA SER A 38 0.12 -0.64 -5.96
C SER A 38 -0.24 0.83 -6.12
N LEU A 39 -0.17 1.33 -7.35
CA LEU A 39 -0.74 2.62 -7.73
C LEU A 39 -1.37 2.56 -9.12
N ILE A 40 -2.32 3.46 -9.34
CA ILE A 40 -2.95 3.71 -10.63
C ILE A 40 -2.57 5.14 -11.02
N GLN A 41 -1.98 5.30 -12.20
CA GLN A 41 -1.71 6.62 -12.75
C GLN A 41 -2.96 7.24 -13.39
N SER A 42 -2.93 8.54 -13.66
CA SER A 42 -4.03 9.30 -14.27
C SER A 42 -4.43 8.78 -15.65
N ASP A 43 -3.56 8.05 -16.36
CA ASP A 43 -3.85 7.37 -17.63
C ASP A 43 -4.52 6.00 -17.45
N GLY A 44 -4.75 5.55 -16.21
CA GLY A 44 -5.31 4.23 -15.90
C GLY A 44 -4.30 3.08 -15.95
N SER A 45 -2.99 3.37 -16.04
CA SER A 45 -1.97 2.34 -15.96
C SER A 45 -1.75 1.86 -14.53
N LEU A 46 -1.56 0.55 -14.37
CA LEU A 46 -1.33 -0.12 -13.09
C LEU A 46 0.16 -0.33 -12.86
N TRP A 47 0.60 0.01 -11.66
CA TRP A 47 1.98 -0.15 -11.22
C TRP A 47 2.03 -0.88 -9.89
N LEU A 48 2.91 -1.87 -9.76
CA LEU A 48 3.05 -2.71 -8.58
C LEU A 48 4.47 -2.67 -8.03
N TRP A 49 4.61 -2.83 -6.71
CA TRP A 49 5.89 -3.05 -6.05
C TRP A 49 5.74 -3.95 -4.83
N GLY A 50 6.82 -4.59 -4.42
CA GLY A 50 6.88 -5.65 -3.44
C GLY A 50 7.17 -7.01 -4.07
N TYR A 51 7.64 -7.94 -3.26
CA TYR A 51 8.01 -9.32 -3.57
C TYR A 51 9.12 -9.37 -4.61
N ASN A 52 8.79 -9.52 -5.88
CA ASN A 52 9.76 -9.62 -6.96
C ASN A 52 10.06 -8.26 -7.61
N GLN A 53 9.30 -7.22 -7.28
CA GLN A 53 9.47 -5.86 -7.79
C GLN A 53 9.92 -4.95 -6.66
N SER A 54 11.12 -4.41 -6.74
CA SER A 54 11.66 -3.57 -5.66
C SER A 54 11.22 -2.11 -5.74
N VAL A 55 10.63 -1.72 -6.88
CA VAL A 55 10.15 -0.38 -7.20
C VAL A 55 8.84 -0.47 -8.00
N PRO A 56 8.06 0.61 -8.11
CA PRO A 56 6.90 0.63 -8.98
C PRO A 56 7.24 0.18 -10.40
N THR A 57 6.62 -0.93 -10.81
CA THR A 57 6.81 -1.58 -12.10
C THR A 57 5.49 -1.61 -12.84
N ARG A 58 5.46 -1.08 -14.07
CA ARG A 58 4.25 -1.01 -14.88
C ARG A 58 3.80 -2.41 -15.29
N ILE A 59 2.51 -2.68 -15.15
CA ILE A 59 1.88 -3.92 -15.55
C ILE A 59 1.23 -3.73 -16.92
N GLU A 60 1.80 -4.36 -17.93
CA GLU A 60 1.33 -4.25 -19.31
C GLU A 60 0.19 -5.23 -19.61
N GLY A 61 -0.60 -4.93 -20.66
CA GLY A 61 -1.67 -5.81 -21.14
C GLY A 61 -3.06 -5.58 -20.54
N LYS A 62 -3.18 -4.70 -19.55
CA LYS A 62 -4.47 -4.27 -18.95
C LYS A 62 -4.52 -2.75 -18.73
N PRO A 63 -4.92 -1.96 -19.74
CA PRO A 63 -5.11 -0.52 -19.60
C PRO A 63 -6.42 -0.19 -18.86
N ASN A 64 -6.62 1.08 -18.52
CA ASN A 64 -7.87 1.62 -17.95
C ASN A 64 -8.28 1.01 -16.61
N VAL A 65 -7.30 0.72 -15.75
CA VAL A 65 -7.57 0.29 -14.37
C VAL A 65 -8.16 1.46 -13.57
N VAL A 66 -9.19 1.18 -12.78
CA VAL A 66 -9.91 2.20 -11.99
C VAL A 66 -9.79 2.02 -10.49
N LYS A 67 -9.66 0.77 -10.02
CA LYS A 67 -9.59 0.47 -8.58
C LYS A 67 -8.82 -0.83 -8.33
N THR A 68 -8.03 -0.84 -7.26
CA THR A 68 -7.28 -1.99 -6.75
C THR A 68 -7.78 -2.41 -5.38
N PHE A 69 -7.65 -3.70 -5.09
CA PHE A 69 -7.89 -4.34 -3.81
C PHE A 69 -6.67 -5.22 -3.49
N SER A 70 -5.87 -4.78 -2.53
CA SER A 70 -4.60 -5.43 -2.18
C SER A 70 -4.73 -6.29 -0.92
N ASN A 71 -3.79 -7.22 -0.74
CA ASN A 71 -3.68 -8.08 0.45
C ASN A 71 -4.94 -8.91 0.71
N ILE A 72 -5.50 -9.49 -0.35
CA ILE A 72 -6.69 -10.33 -0.25
C ILE A 72 -6.30 -11.63 0.45
N ILE A 73 -5.57 -12.50 -0.25
CA ILE A 73 -5.28 -13.87 0.20
C ILE A 73 -3.91 -13.93 0.87
N ASN A 74 -2.88 -13.51 0.14
CA ASN A 74 -1.55 -13.31 0.68
C ASN A 74 -1.20 -11.83 0.61
N GLU A 75 -0.25 -11.41 1.45
CA GLU A 75 0.38 -10.11 1.27
C GLU A 75 0.82 -10.00 -0.22
N GLY A 76 0.35 -8.96 -0.90
CA GLY A 76 0.70 -8.68 -2.29
C GLY A 76 -0.14 -9.28 -3.42
N ASP A 77 -1.09 -10.18 -3.15
CA ASP A 77 -2.10 -10.54 -4.14
C ASP A 77 -3.01 -9.34 -4.45
N LEU A 78 -3.48 -9.26 -5.71
CA LEU A 78 -4.21 -8.10 -6.20
C LEU A 78 -5.45 -8.50 -7.00
N VAL A 79 -6.60 -7.96 -6.62
CA VAL A 79 -7.76 -7.84 -7.50
C VAL A 79 -7.84 -6.40 -7.98
N PHE A 80 -8.21 -6.18 -9.23
CA PHE A 80 -8.47 -4.84 -9.76
C PHE A 80 -9.66 -4.85 -10.69
N THR A 81 -10.21 -3.66 -10.92
CA THR A 81 -11.32 -3.43 -11.85
C THR A 81 -10.89 -2.49 -12.96
N LEU A 82 -11.43 -2.72 -14.14
CA LEU A 82 -11.28 -1.86 -15.31
C LEU A 82 -12.44 -0.87 -15.41
N GLN A 83 -12.30 0.11 -16.30
CA GLN A 83 -13.34 1.11 -16.60
C GLN A 83 -14.65 0.48 -17.13
N ASP A 84 -14.57 -0.70 -17.76
CA ASP A 84 -15.75 -1.48 -18.18
C ASP A 84 -16.38 -2.29 -17.02
N HIS A 85 -15.94 -2.04 -15.78
CA HIS A 85 -16.33 -2.71 -14.55
C HIS A 85 -15.93 -4.18 -14.42
N SER A 86 -15.21 -4.77 -15.38
CA SER A 86 -14.70 -6.14 -15.28
C SER A 86 -13.65 -6.26 -14.18
N ALA A 87 -13.68 -7.37 -13.45
CA ALA A 87 -12.74 -7.67 -12.38
C ALA A 87 -11.69 -8.71 -12.80
N TRP A 88 -10.45 -8.50 -12.37
CA TRP A 88 -9.30 -9.32 -12.73
C TRP A 88 -8.42 -9.57 -11.51
N TYR A 89 -7.81 -10.75 -11.47
CA TYR A 89 -6.85 -11.15 -10.45
C TYR A 89 -5.45 -11.31 -11.06
N VAL A 90 -4.44 -10.86 -10.32
CA VAL A 90 -3.03 -11.08 -10.64
C VAL A 90 -2.31 -11.67 -9.42
N PRO A 91 -1.82 -12.93 -9.52
CA PRO A 91 -1.04 -13.53 -8.44
C PRO A 91 0.36 -12.91 -8.41
N ARG A 92 0.85 -12.53 -7.23
CA ARG A 92 2.14 -11.82 -7.14
C ARG A 92 3.38 -12.68 -7.32
N ASN A 93 3.26 -14.00 -7.20
CA ASN A 93 4.40 -14.92 -7.23
C ASN A 93 4.98 -15.14 -8.65
N ASN A 94 4.29 -14.70 -9.70
CA ASN A 94 4.74 -14.78 -11.10
C ASN A 94 4.99 -13.38 -11.65
N ILE A 95 6.23 -12.91 -11.65
CA ILE A 95 6.61 -11.68 -12.35
C ILE A 95 7.79 -11.97 -13.27
N SER A 96 7.51 -12.79 -14.28
CA SER A 96 8.29 -12.85 -15.53
C SER A 96 7.84 -11.70 -16.43
N GLU A 97 8.45 -11.53 -17.62
CA GLU A 97 8.03 -10.53 -18.61
C GLU A 97 6.56 -10.69 -19.09
N SER A 98 5.89 -11.81 -18.76
CA SER A 98 4.49 -12.06 -19.10
C SER A 98 3.62 -12.25 -17.85
N VAL A 99 2.89 -11.21 -17.49
CA VAL A 99 1.90 -11.27 -16.41
C VAL A 99 0.69 -12.07 -16.87
N LYS A 100 0.28 -13.07 -16.07
CA LYS A 100 -0.96 -13.83 -16.31
C LYS A 100 -2.12 -13.19 -15.57
N PHE A 101 -3.08 -12.65 -16.32
CA PHE A 101 -4.32 -12.11 -15.78
C PHE A 101 -5.40 -13.18 -15.73
N VAL A 102 -6.04 -13.35 -14.57
CA VAL A 102 -7.17 -14.26 -14.40
C VAL A 102 -8.47 -13.44 -14.37
N PRO A 103 -9.39 -13.61 -15.33
CA PRO A 103 -10.69 -12.95 -15.26
C PRO A 103 -11.51 -13.51 -14.10
N LEU A 104 -12.16 -12.62 -13.33
CA LEU A 104 -13.11 -13.00 -12.30
C LEU A 104 -14.53 -12.93 -12.87
N GLU A 105 -14.92 -13.93 -13.65
CA GLU A 105 -16.20 -13.97 -14.35
C GLU A 105 -17.39 -13.83 -13.39
N GLY A 106 -18.35 -12.98 -13.76
CA GLY A 106 -19.56 -12.72 -12.98
C GLY A 106 -19.43 -11.60 -11.95
N LEU A 107 -18.22 -11.07 -11.72
CA LEU A 107 -18.00 -9.90 -10.88
C LEU A 107 -17.96 -8.62 -11.68
N GLN A 108 -18.76 -7.64 -11.27
CA GLN A 108 -18.73 -6.28 -11.79
C GLN A 108 -18.96 -5.26 -10.67
N ASN A 109 -18.46 -4.04 -10.88
CA ASN A 109 -18.70 -2.87 -10.04
C ASN A 109 -18.37 -3.09 -8.54
N LEU A 110 -17.18 -3.61 -8.25
CA LEU A 110 -16.80 -4.05 -6.91
C LEU A 110 -16.58 -2.89 -5.90
N ALA A 111 -17.19 -3.04 -4.74
CA ALA A 111 -17.00 -2.21 -3.55
C ALA A 111 -15.82 -2.69 -2.70
N THR A 112 -15.75 -4.00 -2.41
CA THR A 112 -14.66 -4.64 -1.66
C THR A 112 -14.45 -6.08 -2.08
N VAL A 113 -13.25 -6.60 -1.83
CA VAL A 113 -12.93 -8.02 -1.89
C VAL A 113 -12.22 -8.40 -0.60
N SER A 114 -12.62 -9.50 0.01
CA SER A 114 -12.08 -9.98 1.29
C SER A 114 -11.94 -11.49 1.24
N SER A 115 -10.98 -12.08 1.95
CA SER A 115 -10.93 -13.52 2.14
C SER A 115 -10.81 -13.92 3.60
N LEU A 116 -11.35 -15.10 3.91
CA LEU A 116 -11.33 -15.72 5.21
C LEU A 116 -11.21 -17.23 5.03
N GLY A 117 -10.12 -17.81 5.53
CA GLY A 117 -9.82 -19.22 5.30
C GLY A 117 -9.73 -19.53 3.81
N ASP A 118 -10.51 -20.51 3.37
CA ASP A 118 -10.66 -20.98 2.00
C ASP A 118 -11.75 -20.25 1.21
N HIS A 119 -12.43 -19.26 1.81
CA HIS A 119 -13.49 -18.49 1.15
C HIS A 119 -13.04 -17.07 0.80
N MET A 120 -13.36 -16.64 -0.42
CA MET A 120 -13.24 -15.26 -0.86
C MET A 120 -14.65 -14.69 -1.10
N LEU A 121 -14.91 -13.51 -0.53
CA LEU A 121 -16.12 -12.74 -0.77
C LEU A 121 -15.81 -11.48 -1.58
N ALA A 122 -16.67 -11.18 -2.54
CA ALA A 122 -16.69 -9.92 -3.25
C ALA A 122 -18.03 -9.22 -3.01
N LEU A 123 -17.98 -7.92 -2.72
CA LEU A 123 -19.15 -7.06 -2.56
C LEU A 123 -19.23 -6.11 -3.75
N SER A 124 -20.37 -6.00 -4.43
CA SER A 124 -20.60 -4.95 -5.43
C SER A 124 -21.11 -3.66 -4.79
N ASN A 125 -21.00 -2.53 -5.49
CA ASN A 125 -21.51 -1.23 -5.03
C ASN A 125 -23.05 -1.22 -4.90
N GLU A 126 -23.74 -2.11 -5.60
CA GLU A 126 -25.19 -2.35 -5.46
C GLU A 126 -25.53 -3.10 -4.17
N GLY A 127 -24.55 -3.71 -3.50
CA GLY A 127 -24.75 -4.47 -2.26
C GLY A 127 -24.98 -5.96 -2.45
N ASN A 128 -24.67 -6.50 -3.63
CA ASN A 128 -24.68 -7.94 -3.88
C ASN A 128 -23.39 -8.58 -3.37
N VAL A 129 -23.51 -9.74 -2.72
CA VAL A 129 -22.37 -10.52 -2.25
C VAL A 129 -22.14 -11.71 -3.19
N PHE A 130 -20.88 -11.97 -3.51
CA PHE A 130 -20.45 -13.12 -4.29
C PHE A 130 -19.41 -13.90 -3.50
N SER A 131 -19.43 -15.22 -3.62
CA SER A 131 -18.44 -16.11 -3.01
C SER A 131 -17.68 -16.93 -4.05
N ALA A 132 -16.43 -17.25 -3.72
CA ALA A 132 -15.60 -18.22 -4.41
C ALA A 132 -14.78 -19.00 -3.39
N ASP A 133 -14.55 -20.28 -3.66
CA ASP A 133 -13.82 -21.19 -2.78
C ASP A 133 -12.45 -21.48 -3.35
N GLN A 134 -11.44 -21.60 -2.49
CA GLN A 134 -10.09 -21.97 -2.90
C GLN A 134 -10.06 -23.42 -3.40
N LEU A 135 -9.44 -23.66 -4.56
CA LEU A 135 -9.32 -24.96 -5.20
C LEU A 135 -7.89 -25.46 -5.14
N GLY A 136 -7.66 -26.62 -4.52
CA GLY A 136 -6.39 -27.35 -4.59
C GLY A 136 -5.16 -26.52 -4.21
N ASP A 137 -4.21 -26.36 -5.14
CA ASP A 137 -3.01 -25.54 -4.95
C ASP A 137 -3.39 -24.10 -4.56
N LYS A 138 -2.78 -23.63 -3.47
CA LYS A 138 -2.99 -22.29 -2.91
C LYS A 138 -2.93 -21.25 -4.02
N ASN A 139 -4.04 -20.52 -4.21
CA ASN A 139 -4.25 -19.35 -5.10
C ASN A 139 -5.12 -19.57 -6.36
N ILE A 140 -5.74 -20.73 -6.55
CA ILE A 140 -6.81 -20.92 -7.55
C ILE A 140 -8.16 -20.87 -6.83
N PHE A 141 -9.15 -20.20 -7.42
CA PHE A 141 -10.51 -20.13 -6.86
C PHE A 141 -11.53 -20.69 -7.84
N SER A 142 -12.63 -21.19 -7.29
CA SER A 142 -13.81 -21.51 -8.07
C SER A 142 -14.38 -20.24 -8.69
N ARG A 143 -15.22 -20.40 -9.72
CA ARG A 143 -15.94 -19.27 -10.30
C ARG A 143 -16.82 -18.62 -9.24
N PHE A 144 -16.78 -17.30 -9.18
CA PHE A 144 -17.65 -16.52 -8.28
C PHE A 144 -19.13 -16.80 -8.55
N ARG A 145 -19.88 -16.96 -7.46
CA ARG A 145 -21.33 -17.18 -7.48
C ARG A 145 -22.00 -16.18 -6.58
N THR A 146 -23.17 -15.69 -6.97
CA THR A 146 -23.99 -14.84 -6.10
C THR A 146 -24.37 -15.61 -4.85
N LEU A 147 -24.12 -15.00 -3.69
CA LEU A 147 -24.45 -15.55 -2.40
C LEU A 147 -25.89 -15.18 -2.05
N SER A 148 -26.80 -16.15 -2.18
CA SER A 148 -28.23 -15.93 -1.93
C SER A 148 -28.53 -15.86 -0.43
N GLY A 149 -29.53 -15.06 -0.03
CA GLY A 149 -29.94 -14.92 1.37
C GLY A 149 -29.30 -13.75 2.12
N ILE A 150 -28.40 -13.00 1.46
CA ILE A 150 -27.89 -11.72 1.96
C ILE A 150 -27.77 -10.72 0.80
N ASP A 151 -28.38 -9.55 0.96
CA ASP A 151 -28.43 -8.47 -0.03
C ASP A 151 -28.36 -7.10 0.64
N GLU A 152 -28.31 -6.05 -0.20
CA GLU A 152 -28.21 -4.66 0.25
C GLU A 152 -27.06 -4.47 1.25
N VAL A 153 -25.96 -5.19 1.06
CA VAL A 153 -24.80 -5.14 1.95
C VAL A 153 -24.02 -3.86 1.70
N ALA A 154 -23.69 -3.15 2.77
CA ALA A 154 -22.85 -1.96 2.75
C ALA A 154 -21.39 -2.27 3.10
N HIS A 155 -21.15 -3.26 3.97
CA HIS A 155 -19.81 -3.64 4.40
C HIS A 155 -19.73 -5.11 4.84
N ILE A 156 -18.56 -5.72 4.63
CA ILE A 156 -18.24 -7.10 5.03
C ILE A 156 -16.97 -7.05 5.89
N ASP A 157 -16.99 -7.71 7.04
CA ASP A 157 -15.81 -8.00 7.85
C ASP A 157 -15.88 -9.45 8.37
N SER A 158 -14.85 -9.89 9.08
CA SER A 158 -14.87 -11.10 9.90
C SER A 158 -14.92 -10.76 11.38
N TYR A 159 -15.34 -11.68 12.22
CA TYR A 159 -15.23 -11.59 13.68
C TYR A 159 -14.82 -12.94 14.27
N TYR A 160 -14.35 -12.91 15.52
CA TYR A 160 -13.77 -14.07 16.20
C TYR A 160 -14.77 -14.74 17.14
N GLU A 161 -14.83 -16.07 17.11
CA GLU A 161 -15.48 -16.89 18.13
C GLU A 161 -14.54 -18.02 18.56
N GLU A 162 -14.42 -18.26 19.86
CA GLU A 162 -13.76 -19.44 20.42
C GLU A 162 -14.81 -20.32 21.11
N ARG A 163 -15.14 -21.44 20.44
CA ARG A 163 -16.15 -22.41 20.88
C ARG A 163 -15.68 -23.83 20.57
N PRO A 164 -15.35 -24.64 21.58
CA PRO A 164 -13.98 -24.83 22.10
C PRO A 164 -12.78 -24.52 21.17
N ASP A 165 -12.96 -24.53 19.85
CA ASP A 165 -11.95 -24.17 18.86
C ASP A 165 -12.10 -22.72 18.40
N TYR A 166 -10.99 -22.14 17.93
CA TYR A 166 -11.00 -20.80 17.35
C TYR A 166 -11.56 -20.85 15.92
N GLU A 167 -12.56 -20.01 15.66
CA GLU A 167 -13.13 -19.80 14.34
C GLU A 167 -13.19 -18.30 14.02
N GLU A 168 -12.96 -17.96 12.75
CA GLU A 168 -13.36 -16.68 12.20
C GLU A 168 -14.63 -16.86 11.38
N ARG A 169 -15.57 -15.93 11.54
CA ARG A 169 -16.87 -15.95 10.87
C ARG A 169 -17.12 -14.63 10.17
N TRP A 170 -17.92 -14.65 9.12
CA TRP A 170 -18.30 -13.47 8.36
C TRP A 170 -19.43 -12.69 9.05
N ILE A 171 -19.33 -11.37 8.97
CA ILE A 171 -20.33 -10.43 9.46
C ILE A 171 -20.60 -9.36 8.40
N PHE A 172 -21.87 -9.02 8.25
CA PHE A 172 -22.38 -8.18 7.16
C PHE A 172 -23.15 -7.01 7.76
N LEU A 173 -22.77 -5.80 7.39
CA LEU A 173 -23.56 -4.60 7.64
C LEU A 173 -24.40 -4.32 6.40
N ARG A 174 -25.72 -4.28 6.55
CA ARG A 174 -26.65 -3.89 5.48
C ARG A 174 -26.84 -2.38 5.43
N LYS A 175 -27.28 -1.86 4.29
CA LYS A 175 -27.53 -0.42 4.06
C LYS A 175 -28.63 0.15 4.96
N ASP A 176 -29.53 -0.70 5.46
CA ASP A 176 -30.56 -0.32 6.44
C ASP A 176 -30.03 -0.21 7.89
N GLY A 177 -28.75 -0.51 8.11
CA GLY A 177 -28.11 -0.47 9.44
C GLY A 177 -28.32 -1.72 10.28
N SER A 178 -28.92 -2.79 9.73
CA SER A 178 -28.96 -4.11 10.36
C SER A 178 -27.66 -4.88 10.16
N VAL A 179 -27.30 -5.71 11.14
CA VAL A 179 -26.09 -6.54 11.09
C VAL A 179 -26.47 -8.01 11.07
N TRP A 180 -25.84 -8.77 10.17
CA TRP A 180 -26.11 -10.18 9.94
C TRP A 180 -24.81 -10.98 10.06
N LYS A 181 -24.90 -12.20 10.59
CA LYS A 181 -23.80 -13.17 10.61
C LYS A 181 -24.10 -14.31 9.65
N ASN A 182 -23.07 -14.95 9.12
CA ASN A 182 -23.27 -16.22 8.42
C ASN A 182 -23.48 -17.37 9.42
N THR A 183 -24.18 -18.40 8.96
CA THR A 183 -24.18 -19.72 9.57
C THR A 183 -23.17 -20.63 8.86
N LYS A 184 -23.04 -21.89 9.31
CA LYS A 184 -22.00 -22.83 8.88
C LYS A 184 -21.78 -22.83 7.36
N ALA A 185 -20.53 -22.64 6.94
CA ALA A 185 -20.08 -22.66 5.54
C ALA A 185 -20.87 -21.75 4.57
N LEU A 186 -21.28 -20.56 5.02
CA LEU A 186 -22.02 -19.58 4.20
C LEU A 186 -23.37 -20.07 3.67
N GLN A 187 -23.97 -21.10 4.31
CA GLN A 187 -25.23 -21.71 3.85
C GLN A 187 -26.49 -20.94 4.30
N GLY A 188 -26.37 -20.04 5.27
CA GLY A 188 -27.47 -19.23 5.77
C GLY A 188 -26.97 -17.95 6.45
N PHE A 189 -27.89 -17.03 6.68
CA PHE A 189 -27.62 -15.72 7.27
C PHE A 189 -28.67 -15.40 8.31
N GLU A 190 -28.23 -14.88 9.46
CA GLU A 190 -29.10 -14.57 10.59
C GLU A 190 -28.84 -13.14 11.07
N PRO A 191 -29.91 -12.35 11.36
CA PRO A 191 -29.75 -11.03 11.93
C PRO A 191 -29.28 -11.12 13.39
N ILE A 192 -28.36 -10.23 13.76
CA ILE A 192 -28.02 -9.97 15.16
C ILE A 192 -29.01 -8.93 15.67
N SER A 193 -30.19 -9.38 16.10
CA SER A 193 -31.37 -8.52 16.38
C SER A 193 -31.14 -7.35 17.35
N SER A 194 -30.12 -7.42 18.21
CA SER A 194 -29.72 -6.36 19.14
C SER A 194 -28.91 -5.22 18.49
N LEU A 195 -28.34 -5.46 17.30
CA LEU A 195 -27.57 -4.50 16.52
C LEU A 195 -28.44 -3.88 15.42
N LYS A 196 -29.01 -2.72 15.73
CA LYS A 196 -29.78 -1.86 14.82
C LYS A 196 -29.15 -0.49 14.73
N ASP A 197 -29.42 0.22 13.64
CA ASP A 197 -28.88 1.56 13.34
C ASP A 197 -27.34 1.61 13.34
N ILE A 198 -26.71 0.53 12.87
CA ILE A 198 -25.26 0.40 12.80
C ILE A 198 -24.73 1.14 11.58
N THR A 199 -23.63 1.87 11.75
CA THR A 199 -22.95 2.62 10.69
C THR A 199 -21.57 2.06 10.37
N ALA A 200 -20.97 1.27 11.26
CA ALA A 200 -19.73 0.56 11.01
C ALA A 200 -19.64 -0.72 11.84
N ILE A 201 -18.96 -1.73 11.30
CA ILE A 201 -18.56 -2.95 11.99
C ILE A 201 -17.04 -3.10 11.86
N ALA A 202 -16.39 -3.64 12.89
CA ALA A 202 -14.97 -3.94 12.88
C ALA A 202 -14.70 -5.10 13.85
N LYS A 203 -14.36 -6.29 13.36
CA LYS A 203 -14.21 -7.49 14.20
C LYS A 203 -15.40 -7.67 15.16
N ASN A 204 -15.14 -7.80 16.46
CA ASN A 204 -16.16 -8.03 17.48
C ASN A 204 -16.80 -6.74 18.01
N ILE A 205 -16.68 -5.61 17.29
CA ILE A 205 -17.30 -4.33 17.68
C ILE A 205 -18.12 -3.71 16.56
N ALA A 206 -19.14 -2.94 16.95
CA ALA A 206 -20.00 -2.20 16.03
C ALA A 206 -20.29 -0.78 16.55
N LEU A 207 -20.41 0.18 15.62
CA LEU A 207 -20.70 1.58 15.89
C LEU A 207 -22.14 1.88 15.49
N LYS A 208 -22.94 2.38 16.44
CA LYS A 208 -24.28 2.89 16.16
C LYS A 208 -24.25 4.33 15.67
N LYS A 209 -25.31 4.73 14.96
CA LYS A 209 -25.55 6.09 14.46
C LYS A 209 -25.56 7.16 15.56
N ASP A 210 -25.91 6.78 16.78
CA ASP A 210 -25.88 7.66 17.97
C ASP A 210 -24.47 7.88 18.56
N GLY A 211 -23.44 7.23 17.99
CA GLY A 211 -22.06 7.32 18.43
C GLY A 211 -21.70 6.39 19.60
N THR A 212 -22.57 5.44 19.95
CA THR A 212 -22.25 4.39 20.92
C THR A 212 -21.56 3.19 20.27
N VAL A 213 -20.65 2.55 21.00
CA VAL A 213 -19.93 1.36 20.55
C VAL A 213 -20.45 0.14 21.30
N TRP A 214 -20.69 -0.94 20.57
CA TRP A 214 -21.20 -2.21 21.06
C TRP A 214 -20.21 -3.32 20.75
N THR A 215 -20.19 -4.34 21.59
CA THR A 215 -19.27 -5.48 21.50
C THR A 215 -19.98 -6.79 21.81
N TRP A 216 -19.40 -7.91 21.40
CA TRP A 216 -19.83 -9.24 21.79
C TRP A 216 -18.61 -10.12 22.11
N PRO A 217 -18.78 -11.18 22.94
CA PRO A 217 -17.70 -12.04 23.35
C PRO A 217 -16.97 -12.67 22.16
N LYS A 218 -15.64 -12.73 22.28
CA LYS A 218 -14.80 -13.60 21.46
C LYS A 218 -14.75 -15.01 22.05
N GLU A 219 -14.67 -15.13 23.37
CA GLU A 219 -14.55 -16.40 24.08
C GLU A 219 -15.91 -16.79 24.69
N PHE A 220 -16.29 -18.05 24.51
CA PHE A 220 -17.52 -18.62 25.06
C PHE A 220 -17.21 -19.72 26.07
N ASP A 221 -18.09 -19.89 27.07
CA ASP A 221 -17.91 -20.91 28.10
C ASP A 221 -17.98 -22.32 27.48
N LYS A 222 -16.89 -23.08 27.65
CA LYS A 222 -16.73 -24.44 27.13
C LYS A 222 -17.67 -25.44 27.81
N ASN A 223 -18.21 -25.11 28.98
CA ASN A 223 -19.10 -25.98 29.75
C ASN A 223 -20.58 -25.71 29.47
N VAL A 224 -20.90 -24.69 28.68
CA VAL A 224 -22.28 -24.33 28.32
C VAL A 224 -22.55 -24.78 26.89
N ALA A 225 -23.74 -25.34 26.65
CA ALA A 225 -24.16 -25.69 25.30
C ALA A 225 -24.03 -24.46 24.38
N PRO A 226 -23.45 -24.60 23.18
CA PRO A 226 -23.23 -23.45 22.30
C PRO A 226 -24.56 -22.74 21.99
N SER A 227 -24.73 -21.53 22.53
CA SER A 227 -25.81 -20.64 22.10
C SER A 227 -25.38 -19.91 20.84
N GLU A 228 -26.16 -20.03 19.77
CA GLU A 228 -25.99 -19.29 18.52
C GLU A 228 -26.31 -17.79 18.67
N THR A 229 -26.93 -17.39 19.79
CA THR A 229 -27.25 -15.98 20.07
C THR A 229 -26.04 -15.27 20.67
N LEU A 230 -25.63 -14.16 20.03
CA LEU A 230 -24.54 -13.32 20.52
C LEU A 230 -25.01 -12.42 21.67
N SER A 231 -24.31 -12.49 22.80
CA SER A 231 -24.51 -11.61 23.97
C SER A 231 -23.91 -10.22 23.71
N VAL A 232 -24.63 -9.39 22.98
CA VAL A 232 -24.20 -8.03 22.60
C VAL A 232 -24.38 -7.05 23.77
N SER A 233 -23.36 -6.24 24.07
CA SER A 233 -23.37 -5.23 25.13
C SER A 233 -22.74 -3.91 24.70
N GLN A 234 -23.15 -2.80 25.34
CA GLN A 234 -22.59 -1.48 25.07
C GLN A 234 -21.28 -1.28 25.85
N ILE A 235 -20.28 -0.68 25.21
CA ILE A 235 -19.07 -0.19 25.86
C ILE A 235 -19.35 1.22 26.41
N HIS A 236 -19.89 1.31 27.63
CA HIS A 236 -20.36 2.58 28.22
C HIS A 236 -19.29 3.68 28.36
N ALA A 237 -18.01 3.32 28.40
CA ALA A 237 -16.92 4.30 28.43
C ALA A 237 -16.78 5.10 27.12
N LEU A 238 -17.36 4.60 26.01
CA LEU A 238 -17.27 5.20 24.68
C LEU A 238 -18.60 5.88 24.31
N SER A 239 -18.53 7.18 24.04
CA SER A 239 -19.66 8.00 23.60
C SER A 239 -19.20 9.02 22.56
N GLY A 240 -20.09 9.40 21.65
CA GLY A 240 -19.77 10.33 20.57
C GLY A 240 -18.68 9.80 19.63
N ILE A 241 -18.59 8.49 19.44
CA ILE A 241 -17.62 7.85 18.53
C ILE A 241 -18.04 8.09 17.08
N LYS A 242 -17.08 8.45 16.22
CA LYS A 242 -17.29 8.60 14.77
C LYS A 242 -16.63 7.49 13.94
N THR A 243 -15.62 6.81 14.49
CA THR A 243 -14.85 5.80 13.78
C THR A 243 -14.39 4.72 14.75
N ILE A 244 -14.47 3.46 14.30
CA ILE A 244 -13.94 2.29 15.00
C ILE A 244 -12.98 1.55 14.06
N LYS A 245 -11.95 0.92 14.63
CA LYS A 245 -11.05 0.00 13.94
C LYS A 245 -10.62 -1.11 14.87
N ALA A 246 -10.38 -2.29 14.32
CA ALA A 246 -9.92 -3.42 15.09
C ALA A 246 -8.90 -4.24 14.29
N ASN A 247 -7.96 -4.86 15.02
CA ASN A 247 -7.20 -6.00 14.55
C ASN A 247 -7.58 -7.23 15.39
N ARG A 248 -6.81 -8.32 15.31
CA ARG A 248 -7.10 -9.56 16.03
C ARG A 248 -7.22 -9.43 17.55
N TYR A 249 -6.51 -8.47 18.15
CA TYR A 249 -6.34 -8.39 19.60
C TYR A 249 -6.66 -7.01 20.18
N SER A 250 -6.75 -5.98 19.34
CA SER A 250 -6.81 -4.58 19.76
C SER A 250 -7.79 -3.78 18.95
N ASN A 251 -8.28 -2.72 19.57
CA ASN A 251 -9.32 -1.86 19.05
C ASN A 251 -8.90 -0.39 19.22
N LEU A 252 -9.33 0.43 18.26
CA LEU A 252 -9.24 1.88 18.30
C LEU A 252 -10.62 2.48 18.08
N ALA A 253 -10.88 3.60 18.74
CA ALA A 253 -12.00 4.46 18.41
C ALA A 253 -11.55 5.92 18.32
N ILE A 254 -12.14 6.67 17.40
CA ILE A 254 -11.95 8.12 17.30
C ILE A 254 -13.31 8.76 17.55
N ASP A 255 -13.35 9.71 18.47
CA ASP A 255 -14.58 10.45 18.76
C ASP A 255 -14.75 11.68 17.85
N GLN A 256 -15.93 12.30 17.96
CA GLN A 256 -16.28 13.50 17.20
C GLN A 256 -15.33 14.68 17.47
N GLN A 257 -14.67 14.72 18.63
CA GLN A 257 -13.67 15.74 18.97
C GLN A 257 -12.26 15.38 18.45
N GLY A 258 -12.09 14.26 17.75
CA GLY A 258 -10.79 13.82 17.23
C GLY A 258 -9.86 13.29 18.32
N ARG A 259 -10.41 12.79 19.45
CA ARG A 259 -9.62 12.11 20.48
C ARG A 259 -9.55 10.61 20.18
N LEU A 260 -8.40 10.01 20.48
CA LEU A 260 -8.12 8.61 20.19
C LEU A 260 -8.25 7.74 21.43
N TRP A 261 -8.98 6.64 21.30
CA TRP A 261 -9.21 5.65 22.35
C TRP A 261 -8.61 4.31 21.95
N PHE A 262 -8.11 3.56 22.92
CA PHE A 262 -7.53 2.22 22.73
C PHE A 262 -8.03 1.24 23.79
N TRP A 263 -8.24 -0.01 23.39
CA TRP A 263 -8.35 -1.16 24.29
C TRP A 263 -7.99 -2.46 23.56
N GLY A 264 -7.67 -3.49 24.32
CA GLY A 264 -7.23 -4.79 23.84
C GLY A 264 -5.79 -5.08 24.25
N ALA A 265 -5.05 -5.79 23.41
CA ALA A 265 -3.75 -6.34 23.78
C ALA A 265 -2.57 -5.39 23.54
N THR A 266 -1.71 -5.25 24.54
CA THR A 266 -0.31 -4.86 24.36
C THR A 266 0.59 -6.08 24.31
N VAL A 267 1.87 -5.90 24.00
CA VAL A 267 2.77 -7.00 23.69
C VAL A 267 4.12 -6.86 24.38
N THR A 268 4.68 -7.96 24.90
CA THR A 268 6.08 -8.06 25.36
C THR A 268 6.80 -9.19 24.63
N GLY A 269 8.11 -9.35 24.87
CA GLY A 269 8.92 -10.38 24.22
C GLY A 269 9.39 -10.01 22.81
N ALA A 270 10.22 -10.87 22.23
CA ALA A 270 10.73 -10.72 20.86
C ALA A 270 9.64 -11.07 19.81
N LEU A 271 9.89 -10.72 18.55
CA LEU A 271 8.94 -10.95 17.45
C LEU A 271 8.54 -12.43 17.29
N ASP A 272 9.46 -13.35 17.59
CA ASP A 272 9.29 -14.80 17.51
C ASP A 272 8.78 -15.43 18.82
N ASN A 273 8.71 -14.67 19.91
CA ASN A 273 8.24 -15.11 21.22
C ASN A 273 7.42 -14.01 21.91
N THR A 274 6.37 -13.54 21.21
CA THR A 274 5.52 -12.43 21.67
C THR A 274 4.48 -12.92 22.68
N THR A 275 4.43 -12.24 23.83
CA THR A 275 3.38 -12.41 24.85
C THR A 275 2.37 -11.29 24.75
N TYR A 276 1.07 -11.62 24.73
CA TYR A 276 -0.02 -10.65 24.69
C TYR A 276 -0.58 -10.38 26.09
N HIS A 277 -0.83 -9.10 26.39
CA HIS A 277 -1.39 -8.64 27.66
C HIS A 277 -2.71 -7.91 27.39
N ASN A 278 -3.83 -8.55 27.69
CA ASN A 278 -5.15 -8.05 27.34
C ASN A 278 -5.66 -7.01 28.35
N ALA A 279 -6.07 -5.84 27.87
CA ALA A 279 -6.73 -4.81 28.65
C ALA A 279 -8.01 -4.31 27.94
N ASN A 280 -9.16 -4.89 28.29
CA ASN A 280 -10.42 -4.67 27.55
C ASN A 280 -11.18 -3.39 27.94
N THR A 281 -10.67 -2.60 28.89
CA THR A 281 -11.27 -1.31 29.26
C THR A 281 -10.71 -0.20 28.38
N PRO A 282 -11.56 0.55 27.65
CA PRO A 282 -11.12 1.70 26.87
C PRO A 282 -10.37 2.73 27.69
N ILE A 283 -9.23 3.16 27.16
CA ILE A 283 -8.46 4.29 27.67
C ILE A 283 -8.40 5.39 26.62
N LEU A 284 -8.50 6.64 27.07
CA LEU A 284 -8.26 7.80 26.24
C LEU A 284 -6.75 8.05 26.14
N LEU A 285 -6.22 8.13 24.92
CA LEU A 285 -4.82 8.43 24.67
C LEU A 285 -4.62 9.95 24.59
N THR A 286 -4.10 10.56 25.65
CA THR A 286 -3.97 12.01 25.78
C THR A 286 -2.73 12.58 25.10
N GLY A 287 -1.81 11.73 24.65
CA GLY A 287 -0.56 12.11 23.98
C GLY A 287 -0.74 12.60 22.54
N VAL A 288 -1.94 12.47 21.95
CA VAL A 288 -2.26 12.94 20.60
C VAL A 288 -3.65 13.58 20.56
N LYS A 289 -3.86 14.55 19.66
CA LYS A 289 -5.11 15.29 19.48
C LYS A 289 -5.41 15.46 17.99
N ASP A 290 -6.63 15.91 17.69
CA ASP A 290 -7.08 16.23 16.33
C ASP A 290 -6.90 15.06 15.35
N VAL A 291 -7.13 13.84 15.83
CA VAL A 291 -6.95 12.62 15.06
C VAL A 291 -8.03 12.53 13.97
N LYS A 292 -7.56 12.47 12.73
CA LYS A 292 -8.34 12.25 11.51
C LYS A 292 -8.52 10.76 11.24
N ASP A 293 -7.44 9.99 11.35
CA ASP A 293 -7.44 8.54 11.13
C ASP A 293 -6.35 7.86 11.99
N ALA A 294 -6.49 6.56 12.23
CA ALA A 294 -5.52 5.78 13.01
C ALA A 294 -5.34 4.36 12.44
N PHE A 295 -4.19 3.76 12.70
CA PHE A 295 -3.80 2.46 12.12
C PHE A 295 -3.01 1.62 13.13
N PHE A 296 -3.20 0.31 13.05
CA PHE A 296 -2.28 -0.65 13.64
C PHE A 296 -1.27 -1.06 12.59
N VAL A 297 0.02 -0.92 12.91
CA VAL A 297 1.11 -1.34 12.01
C VAL A 297 2.21 -1.90 12.89
N GLU A 298 2.61 -3.15 12.63
CA GLU A 298 3.54 -3.88 13.49
C GLU A 298 3.05 -3.86 14.96
N ARG A 299 3.88 -3.36 15.87
CA ARG A 299 3.61 -3.24 17.31
C ARG A 299 3.38 -1.78 17.67
N SER A 300 2.66 -1.05 16.83
CA SER A 300 2.47 0.39 16.99
C SER A 300 1.07 0.87 16.62
N ILE A 301 0.67 1.96 17.26
CA ILE A 301 -0.49 2.77 16.90
C ILE A 301 0.04 3.99 16.13
N LEU A 302 -0.48 4.20 14.93
CA LEU A 302 -0.23 5.42 14.16
C LEU A 302 -1.47 6.30 14.18
N ALA A 303 -1.28 7.60 14.37
CA ALA A 303 -2.34 8.60 14.35
C ALA A 303 -2.03 9.67 13.29
N LEU A 304 -2.88 9.76 12.27
CA LEU A 304 -2.89 10.85 11.30
C LEU A 304 -3.78 11.97 11.84
N THR A 305 -3.22 13.17 12.03
CA THR A 305 -3.98 14.34 12.48
C THR A 305 -4.61 15.10 11.30
N THR A 306 -5.59 15.95 11.59
CA THR A 306 -6.21 16.86 10.60
C THR A 306 -5.21 17.84 9.98
N SER A 307 -4.13 18.16 10.68
CA SER A 307 -3.02 18.99 10.17
C SER A 307 -2.05 18.23 9.26
N GLY A 308 -2.27 16.94 9.02
CA GLY A 308 -1.39 16.10 8.20
C GLY A 308 -0.10 15.66 8.89
N ASN A 309 -0.06 15.67 10.23
CA ASN A 309 1.04 15.06 10.97
C ASN A 309 0.71 13.60 11.26
N VAL A 310 1.72 12.74 11.19
CA VAL A 310 1.62 11.33 11.59
C VAL A 310 2.42 11.15 12.84
N TYR A 311 1.78 10.67 13.90
CA TYR A 311 2.43 10.31 15.14
C TYR A 311 2.40 8.80 15.35
N VAL A 312 3.40 8.27 16.05
CA VAL A 312 3.51 6.85 16.37
C VAL A 312 3.70 6.65 17.87
N ALA A 313 3.01 5.66 18.43
CA ALA A 313 3.19 5.17 19.80
C ALA A 313 3.39 3.66 19.78
N SER A 314 4.27 3.14 20.64
CA SER A 314 4.51 1.70 20.76
C SER A 314 3.40 1.01 21.56
N LEU A 315 3.09 -0.22 21.16
CA LEU A 315 2.27 -1.17 21.91
C LEU A 315 3.12 -2.11 22.78
N ASP A 316 4.44 -1.88 22.87
CA ASP A 316 5.34 -2.65 23.71
C ASP A 316 5.12 -2.36 25.18
N GLY A 317 4.93 -3.42 25.96
CA GLY A 317 4.70 -3.37 27.40
C GLY A 317 3.54 -4.26 27.83
N GLU A 318 3.43 -4.47 29.13
CA GLU A 318 2.33 -5.26 29.72
C GLU A 318 1.01 -4.48 29.76
N LYS A 319 1.07 -3.15 29.64
CA LYS A 319 -0.09 -2.27 29.62
C LYS A 319 0.21 -0.97 28.90
N LEU A 320 -0.75 -0.47 28.12
CA LEU A 320 -0.69 0.87 27.55
C LEU A 320 -1.20 1.90 28.56
N SER A 321 -0.45 2.99 28.75
CA SER A 321 -0.89 4.11 29.58
C SER A 321 -1.66 5.14 28.76
N SER A 322 -2.60 5.84 29.40
CA SER A 322 -3.35 6.95 28.78
C SER A 322 -2.44 8.09 28.31
N ASN A 323 -1.30 8.30 28.98
CA ASN A 323 -0.30 9.30 28.63
C ASN A 323 0.88 8.74 27.79
N VAL A 324 0.69 7.63 27.06
CA VAL A 324 1.72 7.07 26.17
C VAL A 324 2.28 8.17 25.25
N SER A 325 3.61 8.17 25.09
CA SER A 325 4.29 9.16 24.25
C SER A 325 4.05 8.87 22.77
N PHE A 326 3.56 9.89 22.06
CA PHE A 326 3.43 9.89 20.61
C PHE A 326 4.58 10.69 20.00
N THR A 327 5.41 10.02 19.20
CA THR A 327 6.53 10.65 18.51
C THR A 327 6.09 11.06 17.11
N LEU A 328 6.48 12.26 16.66
CA LEU A 328 6.20 12.70 15.30
C LEU A 328 7.01 11.85 14.30
N LEU A 329 6.32 11.15 13.41
CA LEU A 329 6.89 10.32 12.36
C LEU A 329 7.03 11.08 11.03
N ALA A 330 5.98 11.78 10.60
CA ALA A 330 5.94 12.48 9.32
C ALA A 330 5.04 13.72 9.37
N LYS A 331 5.24 14.65 8.45
CA LYS A 331 4.42 15.86 8.25
C LYS A 331 3.91 15.95 6.82
N ASN A 332 2.91 16.80 6.61
CA ASN A 332 2.30 17.08 5.31
C ASN A 332 1.73 15.82 4.64
N ILE A 333 1.18 14.90 5.42
CA ILE A 333 0.55 13.66 4.94
C ILE A 333 -0.94 13.91 4.71
N GLN A 334 -1.41 13.60 3.50
CA GLN A 334 -2.81 13.73 3.10
C GLN A 334 -3.62 12.48 3.47
N SER A 335 -3.05 11.30 3.22
CA SER A 335 -3.69 9.99 3.33
C SER A 335 -2.64 8.90 3.61
N ILE A 336 -3.11 7.77 4.15
CA ILE A 336 -2.29 6.60 4.48
C ILE A 336 -3.01 5.34 4.00
N LYS A 337 -2.25 4.41 3.44
CA LYS A 337 -2.68 3.04 3.13
C LYS A 337 -1.80 2.08 3.93
N ALA A 338 -2.42 1.34 4.84
CA ALA A 338 -1.72 0.38 5.69
C ALA A 338 -1.76 -1.00 5.05
N GLY A 339 -0.58 -1.60 4.89
CA GLY A 339 -0.46 -3.06 4.81
C GLY A 339 -0.40 -3.66 6.22
N PRO A 340 -0.20 -4.98 6.35
CA PRO A 340 -0.16 -5.63 7.66
C PRO A 340 0.98 -5.13 8.57
N ARG A 341 2.10 -4.73 7.96
CA ARG A 341 3.37 -4.49 8.64
C ARG A 341 4.13 -3.25 8.14
N HIS A 342 3.49 -2.50 7.27
CA HIS A 342 4.04 -1.28 6.67
C HIS A 342 2.92 -0.31 6.29
N ILE A 343 3.30 0.92 5.99
CA ILE A 343 2.40 1.93 5.43
C ILE A 343 2.98 2.57 4.19
N ILE A 344 2.09 3.08 3.36
CA ILE A 344 2.38 4.02 2.28
C ILE A 344 1.58 5.29 2.58
N MET A 345 2.29 6.40 2.69
CA MET A 345 1.78 7.73 2.99
C MET A 345 1.86 8.58 1.72
N GLN A 346 0.79 9.28 1.39
CA GLN A 346 0.82 10.29 0.33
C GLN A 346 1.00 11.67 0.96
N LYS A 347 2.04 12.38 0.54
CA LYS A 347 2.25 13.78 0.93
C LYS A 347 1.28 14.71 0.18
N THR A 348 1.11 15.93 0.67
CA THR A 348 0.26 16.95 0.02
C THR A 348 0.72 17.35 -1.39
N ASN A 349 2.00 17.11 -1.74
CA ASN A 349 2.52 17.29 -3.10
C ASN A 349 2.31 16.05 -4.00
N GLY A 350 1.67 15.00 -3.47
CA GLY A 350 1.38 13.75 -4.18
C GLY A 350 2.47 12.69 -4.13
N ASP A 351 3.65 12.98 -3.56
CA ASP A 351 4.72 11.98 -3.42
C ASP A 351 4.32 10.88 -2.43
N LEU A 352 4.72 9.64 -2.73
CA LEU A 352 4.53 8.50 -1.84
C LEU A 352 5.76 8.26 -0.97
N TRP A 353 5.53 7.97 0.31
CA TRP A 353 6.55 7.65 1.30
C TRP A 353 6.17 6.38 2.07
N GLY A 354 7.12 5.46 2.23
CA GLY A 354 6.95 4.21 2.96
C GLY A 354 7.50 4.27 4.39
N TRP A 355 6.94 3.47 5.29
CA TRP A 355 7.49 3.22 6.63
C TRP A 355 7.09 1.82 7.12
N GLY A 356 7.96 1.16 7.90
CA GLY A 356 7.74 -0.18 8.42
C GLY A 356 8.54 -1.26 7.68
N VAL A 357 8.06 -2.50 7.72
CA VAL A 357 8.79 -3.66 7.18
C VAL A 357 8.92 -3.60 5.66
N ASN A 358 10.12 -3.94 5.17
CA ASN A 358 10.48 -3.93 3.76
C ASN A 358 11.21 -5.22 3.31
N LYS A 359 11.18 -6.30 4.10
CA LYS A 359 11.81 -7.59 3.74
C LYS A 359 11.33 -8.20 2.42
N HIS A 360 10.16 -7.78 1.93
CA HIS A 360 9.63 -8.14 0.62
C HIS A 360 9.47 -6.89 -0.26
N ALA A 361 10.37 -5.90 -0.16
CA ALA A 361 10.33 -4.65 -0.92
C ALA A 361 8.97 -3.91 -0.89
N GLN A 362 8.21 -4.07 0.20
CA GLN A 362 6.85 -3.55 0.35
C GLN A 362 6.77 -2.02 0.32
N LEU A 363 7.90 -1.33 0.48
CA LEU A 363 7.99 0.13 0.42
C LEU A 363 8.32 0.65 -0.99
N GLY A 364 8.69 -0.20 -1.95
CA GLY A 364 8.90 0.22 -3.34
C GLY A 364 10.08 1.18 -3.54
N ILE A 365 11.11 1.06 -2.70
CA ILE A 365 12.25 2.00 -2.64
C ILE A 365 13.50 1.55 -3.40
N GLY A 366 13.52 0.31 -3.90
CA GLY A 366 14.64 -0.25 -4.65
C GLY A 366 15.59 -1.15 -3.86
N ASP A 367 15.16 -1.67 -2.72
CA ASP A 367 15.90 -2.65 -1.91
C ASP A 367 14.97 -3.59 -1.10
N TYR A 368 15.60 -4.47 -0.31
CA TYR A 368 14.97 -5.48 0.53
C TYR A 368 15.46 -5.41 1.98
N GLU A 369 15.91 -4.22 2.42
CA GLU A 369 16.26 -4.02 3.82
C GLU A 369 15.06 -4.38 4.71
N PHE A 370 15.31 -5.03 5.85
CA PHE A 370 14.23 -5.68 6.60
C PHE A 370 13.16 -4.69 7.07
N LEU A 371 13.57 -3.51 7.54
CA LEU A 371 12.73 -2.50 8.20
C LEU A 371 13.30 -1.10 7.98
N TYR A 372 12.41 -0.13 7.83
CA TYR A 372 12.73 1.30 7.92
C TYR A 372 12.01 1.94 9.09
N SER A 373 12.78 2.42 10.07
CA SER A 373 12.27 3.12 11.26
C SER A 373 11.99 4.60 11.01
N THR A 374 12.45 5.15 9.89
CA THR A 374 12.14 6.50 9.41
C THR A 374 11.44 6.44 8.05
N PRO A 375 10.55 7.39 7.72
CA PRO A 375 9.90 7.41 6.42
C PRO A 375 10.91 7.53 5.28
N VAL A 376 10.71 6.76 4.22
CA VAL A 376 11.55 6.74 3.00
C VAL A 376 10.72 7.01 1.75
N PRO A 377 11.23 7.76 0.75
CA PRO A 377 10.48 8.04 -0.46
C PRO A 377 10.35 6.78 -1.33
N VAL A 378 9.12 6.49 -1.77
CA VAL A 378 8.88 5.45 -2.80
C VAL A 378 9.49 5.93 -4.12
N GLN A 379 10.10 5.03 -4.89
CA GLN A 379 10.66 5.37 -6.20
C GLN A 379 9.53 5.82 -7.15
N LYS A 380 9.84 6.76 -8.05
CA LYS A 380 8.84 7.23 -9.01
C LYS A 380 8.49 6.13 -10.02
N PRO A 381 7.21 6.02 -10.43
CA PRO A 381 6.82 5.15 -11.54
C PRO A 381 7.34 5.71 -12.86
N ILE A 382 8.48 5.20 -13.33
CA ILE A 382 9.13 5.66 -14.56
C ILE A 382 8.80 4.74 -15.73
N LEU A 383 8.21 5.28 -16.79
CA LEU A 383 7.95 4.56 -18.03
C LEU A 383 9.19 4.59 -18.93
N VAL A 384 9.55 3.48 -19.55
CA VAL A 384 10.61 3.41 -20.56
C VAL A 384 9.98 3.14 -21.93
N ARG A 385 10.31 3.95 -22.93
CA ARG A 385 9.91 3.76 -24.32
C ARG A 385 11.13 3.55 -25.20
N LEU A 386 11.04 2.59 -26.12
CA LEU A 386 11.99 2.38 -27.20
C LEU A 386 11.28 2.63 -28.53
N ASN A 387 11.77 3.60 -29.31
CA ASN A 387 11.19 3.99 -30.60
C ASN A 387 9.67 4.24 -30.50
N GLY A 388 9.26 4.96 -29.45
CA GLY A 388 7.86 5.30 -29.16
C GLY A 388 7.05 4.20 -28.45
N THR A 389 7.54 2.96 -28.40
CA THR A 389 6.82 1.82 -27.82
C THR A 389 7.23 1.57 -26.37
N PRO A 390 6.28 1.39 -25.42
CA PRO A 390 6.60 0.97 -24.05
C PRO A 390 7.43 -0.32 -24.01
N VAL A 391 8.45 -0.34 -23.15
CA VAL A 391 9.28 -1.52 -22.90
C VAL A 391 8.83 -2.16 -21.58
N PRO A 392 8.24 -3.38 -21.61
CA PRO A 392 7.93 -4.12 -20.39
C PRO A 392 9.22 -4.39 -19.62
N LEU A 393 9.24 -4.02 -18.33
CA LEU A 393 10.39 -4.26 -17.46
C LEU A 393 10.09 -5.41 -16.50
N SER A 394 11.09 -6.25 -16.24
CA SER A 394 10.98 -7.30 -15.21
C SER A 394 10.91 -6.72 -13.79
N ASN A 395 11.47 -5.53 -13.60
CA ASN A 395 11.38 -4.70 -12.40
C ASN A 395 11.57 -3.22 -12.84
N GLY A 396 11.00 -2.26 -12.14
CA GLY A 396 10.97 -0.86 -12.59
C GLY A 396 12.35 -0.18 -12.58
N VAL A 397 12.37 1.09 -12.95
CA VAL A 397 13.60 1.90 -12.95
C VAL A 397 13.97 2.29 -11.52
N ILE A 398 15.24 2.13 -11.16
CA ILE A 398 15.77 2.65 -9.89
C ILE A 398 16.53 3.94 -10.18
N THR A 399 16.21 5.01 -9.46
CA THR A 399 16.98 6.26 -9.52
C THR A 399 17.89 6.37 -8.31
N ARG A 400 19.20 6.53 -8.54
CA ARG A 400 20.22 6.80 -7.50
C ARG A 400 21.08 7.97 -7.93
N ASN A 401 21.27 8.95 -7.05
CA ASN A 401 22.07 10.15 -7.29
C ASN A 401 21.72 10.87 -8.61
N GLY A 402 20.42 10.96 -8.94
CA GLY A 402 19.93 11.58 -10.17
C GLY A 402 20.14 10.76 -11.46
N GLN A 403 20.65 9.53 -11.36
CA GLN A 403 20.85 8.64 -12.51
C GLN A 403 19.84 7.49 -12.50
N ALA A 404 19.25 7.21 -13.66
CA ALA A 404 18.34 6.10 -13.89
C ALA A 404 19.09 4.80 -14.18
N PHE A 405 18.67 3.74 -13.50
CA PHE A 405 19.16 2.39 -13.68
C PHE A 405 18.02 1.48 -14.10
N ILE A 406 18.27 0.65 -15.11
CA ILE A 406 17.30 -0.29 -15.66
C ILE A 406 17.75 -1.74 -15.43
N PRO A 407 16.82 -2.70 -15.32
CA PRO A 407 17.16 -4.11 -15.34
C PRO A 407 17.87 -4.47 -16.64
N LEU A 408 18.93 -5.27 -16.52
CA LEU A 408 19.79 -5.68 -17.61
C LEU A 408 19.00 -6.17 -18.85
N ARG A 409 18.09 -7.13 -18.75
CA ARG A 409 17.54 -7.75 -19.98
C ARG A 409 16.50 -6.91 -20.73
N SER A 410 15.67 -6.14 -20.02
CA SER A 410 14.42 -5.61 -20.56
C SER A 410 14.59 -4.66 -21.76
N VAL A 411 15.63 -3.83 -21.77
CA VAL A 411 15.91 -2.90 -22.88
C VAL A 411 16.94 -3.46 -23.85
N PHE A 412 17.94 -4.19 -23.37
CA PHE A 412 19.10 -4.55 -24.21
C PHE A 412 18.78 -5.66 -25.20
N ASP A 413 17.92 -6.61 -24.85
CA ASP A 413 17.43 -7.63 -25.79
C ASP A 413 16.68 -6.96 -26.96
N LYS A 414 15.93 -5.88 -26.68
CA LYS A 414 15.21 -5.09 -27.70
C LYS A 414 16.13 -4.23 -28.57
N LEU A 415 17.31 -3.87 -28.06
CA LEU A 415 18.36 -3.21 -28.84
C LEU A 415 19.19 -4.21 -29.66
N GLY A 416 18.90 -5.52 -29.60
CA GLY A 416 19.60 -6.55 -30.36
C GLY A 416 20.94 -6.95 -29.76
N ALA A 417 21.15 -6.71 -28.46
CA ALA A 417 22.29 -7.24 -27.73
C ALA A 417 21.96 -8.64 -27.19
N GLU A 418 22.90 -9.58 -27.35
CA GLU A 418 22.84 -10.87 -26.67
C GLU A 418 23.39 -10.71 -25.25
N VAL A 419 22.58 -11.07 -24.25
CA VAL A 419 22.92 -10.92 -22.83
C VAL A 419 23.18 -12.28 -22.19
N THR A 420 24.39 -12.47 -21.66
CA THR A 420 24.76 -13.64 -20.85
C THR A 420 25.10 -13.21 -19.42
N TYR A 421 24.84 -14.09 -18.46
CA TYR A 421 25.17 -13.86 -17.06
C TYR A 421 25.69 -15.15 -16.43
N ASP A 422 26.87 -15.06 -15.83
CA ASP A 422 27.49 -16.16 -15.09
C ASP A 422 27.20 -16.01 -13.58
N TYR A 423 26.44 -16.96 -13.03
CA TYR A 423 25.99 -16.93 -11.64
C TYR A 423 27.11 -17.07 -10.60
N ASN A 424 28.25 -17.68 -10.96
CA ASN A 424 29.35 -17.96 -10.03
C ASN A 424 30.29 -16.75 -9.91
N SER A 425 30.71 -16.22 -11.05
CA SER A 425 31.55 -15.03 -11.16
C SER A 425 30.78 -13.73 -10.95
N LYS A 426 29.44 -13.75 -11.13
CA LYS A 426 28.56 -12.56 -11.14
C LYS A 426 28.96 -11.57 -12.23
N ILE A 427 29.35 -12.09 -13.38
CA ILE A 427 29.74 -11.30 -14.55
C ILE A 427 28.61 -11.36 -15.59
N ALA A 428 28.13 -10.20 -16.00
CA ALA A 428 27.26 -10.05 -17.16
C ALA A 428 28.09 -9.64 -18.39
N LYS A 429 27.82 -10.28 -19.53
CA LYS A 429 28.37 -9.88 -20.82
C LYS A 429 27.24 -9.57 -21.78
N MET A 430 27.35 -8.45 -22.48
CA MET A 430 26.43 -8.07 -23.55
C MET A 430 27.23 -7.89 -24.82
N ASN A 431 26.80 -8.54 -25.89
CA ASN A 431 27.43 -8.39 -27.20
C ASN A 431 26.38 -7.98 -28.22
N GLN A 432 26.64 -6.90 -28.95
CA GLN A 432 25.81 -6.49 -30.08
C GLN A 432 26.65 -6.54 -31.34
N SER A 433 26.25 -7.40 -32.27
CA SER A 433 26.88 -7.55 -33.58
C SER A 433 25.87 -7.15 -34.65
N LYS A 434 25.75 -5.84 -34.93
CA LYS A 434 25.04 -5.40 -36.13
C LYS A 434 25.93 -5.63 -37.35
N ALA A 435 25.39 -6.25 -38.40
CA ALA A 435 26.11 -6.43 -39.66
C ALA A 435 26.43 -5.05 -40.28
N GLY A 436 27.71 -4.66 -40.28
CA GLY A 436 28.21 -3.42 -40.88
C GLY A 436 28.69 -2.34 -39.90
N ASP A 437 28.50 -2.51 -38.59
CA ASP A 437 28.95 -1.57 -37.55
C ASP A 437 30.01 -2.19 -36.61
N HIS A 438 30.74 -1.35 -35.88
CA HIS A 438 31.72 -1.79 -34.88
C HIS A 438 31.02 -2.63 -33.81
N PRO A 439 31.40 -3.91 -33.60
CA PRO A 439 30.79 -4.75 -32.58
C PRO A 439 31.02 -4.14 -31.20
N VAL A 440 29.97 -4.10 -30.40
CA VAL A 440 30.00 -3.55 -29.04
C VAL A 440 29.96 -4.72 -28.06
N SER A 441 30.93 -4.76 -27.14
CA SER A 441 30.97 -5.69 -26.03
C SER A 441 31.00 -4.93 -24.70
N LEU A 442 30.10 -5.27 -23.80
CA LEU A 442 30.04 -4.75 -22.45
C LEU A 442 30.23 -5.90 -21.46
N GLU A 443 31.15 -5.74 -20.52
CA GLU A 443 31.37 -6.68 -19.42
C GLU A 443 31.17 -5.94 -18.08
N ILE A 444 30.27 -6.43 -17.24
CA ILE A 444 30.03 -5.90 -15.90
C ILE A 444 30.31 -6.98 -14.87
N ASN A 445 31.20 -6.68 -13.93
CA ASN A 445 31.44 -7.51 -12.77
C ASN A 445 30.69 -6.94 -11.57
N PHE A 446 29.62 -7.59 -11.14
CA PHE A 446 28.80 -7.12 -10.01
C PHE A 446 29.45 -7.34 -8.63
N LYS A 447 30.55 -8.12 -8.52
CA LYS A 447 31.31 -8.23 -7.27
C LYS A 447 32.22 -7.03 -7.06
N THR A 448 32.89 -6.60 -8.12
CA THR A 448 33.88 -5.50 -8.07
C THR A 448 33.32 -4.17 -8.54
N SER A 449 32.09 -4.15 -9.06
CA SER A 449 31.46 -2.99 -9.72
C SER A 449 32.22 -2.47 -10.95
N GLN A 450 33.17 -3.24 -11.48
CA GLN A 450 33.95 -2.86 -12.66
C GLN A 450 33.09 -3.03 -13.93
N THR A 451 33.15 -2.02 -14.81
CA THR A 451 32.56 -2.06 -16.15
C THR A 451 33.67 -1.99 -17.19
N LYS A 452 33.58 -2.81 -18.24
CA LYS A 452 34.43 -2.72 -19.42
C LYS A 452 33.60 -2.53 -20.67
N VAL A 453 34.05 -1.64 -21.55
CA VAL A 453 33.49 -1.40 -22.88
C VAL A 453 34.57 -1.79 -23.90
N ASN A 454 34.27 -2.75 -24.77
CA ASN A 454 35.20 -3.28 -25.78
C ASN A 454 36.56 -3.68 -25.16
N GLY A 455 36.50 -4.34 -23.99
CA GLY A 455 37.68 -4.78 -23.23
C GLY A 455 38.38 -3.71 -22.40
N LYS A 456 38.05 -2.42 -22.55
CA LYS A 456 38.66 -1.32 -21.80
C LYS A 456 37.85 -0.99 -20.55
N SER A 457 38.50 -0.87 -19.40
CA SER A 457 37.85 -0.48 -18.14
C SER A 457 37.30 0.95 -18.25
N VAL A 458 36.05 1.13 -17.84
CA VAL A 458 35.37 2.43 -17.75
C VAL A 458 34.97 2.66 -16.31
N GLU A 459 35.41 3.78 -15.75
CA GLU A 459 35.02 4.23 -14.42
C GLU A 459 33.68 4.97 -14.50
N LEU A 460 32.75 4.61 -13.63
CA LEU A 460 31.40 5.15 -13.61
C LEU A 460 31.15 5.87 -12.30
N THR A 461 30.65 7.11 -12.39
CA THR A 461 30.29 7.91 -11.21
C THR A 461 29.30 7.18 -10.31
N ASN A 462 28.31 6.50 -10.91
CA ASN A 462 27.45 5.58 -10.18
C ASN A 462 27.59 4.18 -10.80
N PRO A 463 28.20 3.23 -10.09
CA PRO A 463 28.44 1.90 -10.62
C PRO A 463 27.15 1.07 -10.75
N PRO A 464 27.15 0.04 -11.62
CA PRO A 464 26.12 -0.98 -11.65
C PRO A 464 26.00 -1.69 -10.30
N PHE A 465 24.81 -2.21 -9.99
CA PHE A 465 24.55 -2.92 -8.74
C PHE A 465 23.55 -4.05 -8.95
N MET A 466 23.39 -4.90 -7.94
CA MET A 466 22.34 -5.93 -7.94
C MET A 466 21.29 -5.68 -6.86
N VAL A 467 20.05 -6.02 -7.18
CA VAL A 467 18.93 -6.05 -6.22
C VAL A 467 18.18 -7.35 -6.43
N ASN A 468 18.13 -8.21 -5.40
CA ASN A 468 17.44 -9.51 -5.44
C ASN A 468 17.76 -10.36 -6.69
N GLY A 469 19.05 -10.44 -7.04
CA GLY A 469 19.51 -11.19 -8.22
C GLY A 469 19.33 -10.51 -9.58
N ILE A 470 18.73 -9.32 -9.62
CA ILE A 470 18.58 -8.51 -10.83
C ILE A 470 19.73 -7.51 -10.92
N GLY A 471 20.48 -7.56 -12.03
CA GLY A 471 21.53 -6.59 -12.33
C GLY A 471 20.94 -5.30 -12.89
N TYR A 472 21.31 -4.17 -12.28
CA TYR A 472 20.88 -2.82 -12.65
C TYR A 472 22.05 -2.03 -13.23
N LEU A 473 21.77 -1.34 -14.33
CA LEU A 473 22.81 -0.67 -15.09
C LEU A 473 22.46 0.78 -15.45
N PRO A 474 23.46 1.68 -15.50
CA PRO A 474 23.26 3.04 -15.96
C PRO A 474 22.71 3.07 -17.38
N LEU A 475 21.47 3.53 -17.54
CA LEU A 475 20.77 3.47 -18.81
C LEU A 475 21.50 4.22 -19.93
N ARG A 476 21.94 5.45 -19.63
CA ARG A 476 22.52 6.37 -20.63
C ARG A 476 23.80 5.80 -21.23
N LEU A 477 24.72 5.34 -20.38
CA LEU A 477 25.98 4.72 -20.82
C LEU A 477 25.73 3.63 -21.85
N ILE A 478 24.83 2.70 -21.55
CA ILE A 478 24.64 1.51 -22.38
C ILE A 478 23.89 1.85 -23.65
N SER A 479 22.82 2.64 -23.55
CA SER A 479 22.03 3.01 -24.72
C SER A 479 22.90 3.77 -25.73
N GLU A 480 23.72 4.70 -25.28
CA GLU A 480 24.65 5.46 -26.14
C GLU A 480 25.75 4.57 -26.72
N THR A 481 26.27 3.61 -25.94
CA THR A 481 27.24 2.63 -26.45
C THR A 481 26.62 1.76 -27.55
N LEU A 482 25.34 1.42 -27.46
CA LEU A 482 24.58 0.64 -28.46
C LEU A 482 23.99 1.51 -29.59
N GLY A 483 24.39 2.78 -29.70
CA GLY A 483 23.99 3.69 -30.78
C GLY A 483 22.59 4.31 -30.63
N ALA A 484 22.00 4.28 -29.43
CA ALA A 484 20.71 4.89 -29.13
C ALA A 484 20.86 6.20 -28.33
N LYS A 485 19.91 7.11 -28.52
CA LYS A 485 19.78 8.36 -27.76
C LYS A 485 18.81 8.18 -26.59
N VAL A 486 19.12 8.76 -25.42
CA VAL A 486 18.26 8.72 -24.23
C VAL A 486 17.84 10.13 -23.82
N ASP A 487 16.53 10.37 -23.79
CA ASP A 487 15.91 11.62 -23.35
C ASP A 487 15.00 11.39 -22.13
N TRP A 488 14.96 12.35 -21.20
CA TRP A 488 14.06 12.34 -20.04
C TRP A 488 12.93 13.35 -20.24
N ILE A 489 11.69 12.87 -20.25
CA ILE A 489 10.48 13.69 -20.34
C ILE A 489 9.94 13.86 -18.92
N GLN A 490 10.39 14.92 -18.25
CA GLN A 490 10.10 15.18 -16.83
C GLN A 490 8.61 15.25 -16.51
N LYS A 491 7.79 15.84 -17.40
CA LYS A 491 6.34 15.99 -17.21
C LYS A 491 5.55 14.69 -17.34
N GLU A 492 6.18 13.61 -17.81
CA GLU A 492 5.53 12.32 -18.03
C GLU A 492 6.20 11.23 -17.19
N ASP A 493 7.17 11.59 -16.34
CA ASP A 493 8.10 10.67 -15.69
C ASP A 493 8.56 9.53 -16.66
N THR A 494 8.91 9.91 -17.91
CA THR A 494 9.16 8.96 -19.01
C THR A 494 10.58 9.09 -19.55
N ILE A 495 11.24 7.96 -19.75
CA ILE A 495 12.50 7.81 -20.44
C ILE A 495 12.22 7.39 -21.89
N VAL A 496 12.75 8.13 -22.86
CA VAL A 496 12.63 7.82 -24.29
C VAL A 496 13.98 7.41 -24.84
N ILE A 497 14.03 6.23 -25.44
CA ILE A 497 15.18 5.67 -26.13
C ILE A 497 14.88 5.65 -27.62
N THR A 498 15.74 6.28 -28.43
CA THR A 498 15.60 6.33 -29.89
C THR A 498 16.83 5.74 -30.55
N THR A 499 16.65 4.70 -31.36
CA THR A 499 17.72 4.18 -32.22
C THR A 499 17.80 5.01 -33.49
N LYS A 500 19.01 5.22 -34.02
CA LYS A 500 19.20 5.83 -35.34
C LYS A 500 18.67 4.97 -36.47
#